data_AF-A0A7S4SR11-F1
#
_entry.id   AF-A0A7S4SR11-F1
#
_cell.length_a   1.000
_cell.length_b   1.000
_cell.length_c   1.000
_cell.angle_alpha   90.00
_cell.angle_beta   90.00
_cell.angle_gamma   90.00
#
_symmetry.space_group_name_H-M   'P 1'
#
loop_
_entity.id
_entity.type
_entity.pdbx_description
1 polymer ?
#
loop_
_entity_poly.entity_id
_entity_poly.type
_entity_poly.pdbx_seq_one_letter_code
_entity_poly.pdbx_strand_id
1 'polypeptide(L)'
;DTPWSSAGGYKSSSKAFLFTIKCYSGILPTKMRLRPNNCSYAVCHNGSYGPTFGGAHDICISDMANSNSKSYTKIGWAYECPNGQASVTFLTGSESFQASELEVFSIQ
;
A
#
# COMPACT_ATOMS: atom_id res chain seq x y z
N ASP A 1 9.85 4.56 9.71
CA ASP A 1 11.27 4.89 10.01
C ASP A 1 12.04 5.24 8.76
N THR A 2 11.64 4.74 7.59
CA THR A 2 12.13 5.18 6.28
C THR A 2 11.21 6.24 5.68
N PRO A 3 11.66 7.49 5.44
CA PRO A 3 10.90 8.50 4.70
C PRO A 3 10.81 8.13 3.22
N TRP A 4 9.68 8.42 2.58
CA TRP A 4 9.52 8.21 1.14
C TRP A 4 10.49 9.08 0.33
N SER A 5 11.05 8.52 -0.75
CA SER A 5 11.89 9.26 -1.71
C SER A 5 11.73 8.68 -3.12
N SER A 6 12.36 9.31 -4.11
CA SER A 6 12.40 8.86 -5.51
C SER A 6 13.74 8.23 -5.91
N ALA A 7 14.57 7.84 -4.92
CA ALA A 7 15.92 7.32 -5.14
C ALA A 7 15.98 5.90 -5.74
N GLY A 8 14.82 5.31 -6.05
CA GLY A 8 14.71 3.99 -6.64
C GLY A 8 14.85 2.83 -5.65
N GLY A 9 14.38 1.67 -6.12
CA GLY A 9 14.45 0.39 -5.43
C GLY A 9 13.52 0.27 -4.23
N TYR A 10 13.54 -0.91 -3.62
CA TYR A 10 12.87 -1.16 -2.35
C TYR A 10 13.72 -0.66 -1.19
N LYS A 11 13.05 -0.18 -0.14
CA LYS A 11 13.67 0.16 1.13
C LYS A 11 13.06 -0.64 2.25
N SER A 12 13.92 -0.92 3.23
CA SER A 12 13.51 -1.65 4.41
C SER A 12 12.73 -0.77 5.37
N SER A 13 11.84 -1.40 6.13
CA SER A 13 11.27 -0.84 7.34
C SER A 13 10.98 -1.97 8.31
N SER A 14 11.18 -1.71 9.61
CA SER A 14 10.77 -2.63 10.68
C SER A 14 9.46 -2.18 11.36
N LYS A 15 8.98 -0.98 11.00
CA LYS A 15 7.87 -0.29 11.68
C LYS A 15 6.70 0.02 10.76
N ALA A 16 6.84 -0.17 9.44
CA ALA A 16 5.76 0.09 8.49
C ALA A 16 4.58 -0.86 8.72
N PHE A 17 3.39 -0.32 8.53
CA PHE A 17 2.14 -1.06 8.54
C PHE A 17 1.16 -0.36 7.59
N LEU A 18 0.21 -1.12 7.08
CA LEU A 18 -0.95 -0.58 6.39
C LEU A 18 -2.14 -0.65 7.34
N PHE A 19 -3.15 0.19 7.12
CA PHE A 19 -4.39 0.11 7.88
C PHE A 19 -5.59 0.55 7.04
N THR A 20 -6.77 0.09 7.43
CA THR A 20 -8.05 0.55 6.89
C THR A 20 -8.87 1.24 7.97
N ILE A 21 -9.60 2.29 7.58
CA ILE A 21 -10.69 2.87 8.39
C ILE A 21 -12.02 2.29 7.90
N LYS A 22 -12.19 2.25 6.58
CA LYS A 22 -13.28 1.57 5.88
C LYS A 22 -12.69 0.88 4.65
N CYS A 23 -13.23 -0.27 4.27
CA CYS A 23 -12.86 -0.97 3.06
C CYS A 23 -14.08 -1.62 2.39
N TYR A 24 -13.91 -2.04 1.14
CA TYR A 24 -14.98 -2.68 0.37
C TYR A 24 -15.54 -3.94 1.03
N SER A 25 -14.68 -4.78 1.62
CA SER A 25 -15.11 -6.00 2.31
C SER A 25 -15.98 -5.77 3.56
N GLY A 26 -16.13 -4.53 4.03
CA GLY A 26 -17.02 -4.20 5.14
C GLY A 26 -16.57 -4.72 6.51
N ILE A 27 -15.32 -5.14 6.67
CA ILE A 27 -14.78 -5.54 7.97
C ILE A 27 -14.44 -4.31 8.83
N LEU A 28 -14.22 -4.55 10.12
CA LEU A 28 -13.78 -3.51 11.06
C LEU A 28 -12.44 -2.89 10.65
N PRO A 29 -12.14 -1.65 11.10
CA PRO A 29 -10.83 -1.03 10.90
C PRO A 29 -9.70 -1.99 11.26
N THR A 30 -8.82 -2.28 10.32
CA THR A 30 -7.85 -3.36 10.45
C THR A 30 -6.44 -2.86 10.18
N LYS A 31 -5.50 -3.24 11.05
CA LYS A 31 -4.07 -3.03 10.87
C LYS A 31 -3.43 -4.25 10.21
N MET A 32 -2.76 -4.04 9.09
CA MET A 32 -2.04 -5.05 8.32
C MET A 32 -0.55 -4.89 8.59
N ARG A 33 0.04 -5.90 9.21
CA ARG A 33 1.45 -5.86 9.62
C ARG A 33 2.34 -6.23 8.46
N LEU A 34 3.52 -5.61 8.38
CA LEU A 34 4.57 -6.06 7.49
C LEU A 34 5.07 -7.44 7.95
N ARG A 35 5.15 -8.40 7.04
CA ARG A 35 5.64 -9.75 7.34
C ARG A 35 7.13 -9.68 7.71
N PRO A 36 7.59 -10.37 8.77
CA PRO A 36 8.99 -10.30 9.21
C PRO A 36 10.03 -10.61 8.12
N ASN A 37 9.72 -11.55 7.23
CA ASN A 37 10.63 -11.96 6.15
C ASN A 37 10.64 -10.99 4.95
N ASN A 38 9.73 -10.02 4.92
CA ASN A 38 9.55 -9.09 3.79
C ASN A 38 9.91 -7.65 4.16
N CYS A 39 10.57 -7.44 5.29
CA CYS A 39 10.94 -6.12 5.79
C CYS A 39 11.79 -5.32 4.79
N SER A 40 12.60 -5.96 3.95
CA SER A 40 13.42 -5.31 2.90
C SER A 40 12.60 -4.75 1.72
N TYR A 41 11.34 -5.15 1.61
CA TYR A 41 10.41 -4.77 0.55
C TYR A 41 9.25 -3.91 1.09
N ALA A 42 9.46 -3.19 2.19
CA ALA A 42 8.40 -2.45 2.87
C ALA A 42 7.81 -1.31 2.01
N VAL A 43 8.67 -0.57 1.32
CA VAL A 43 8.31 0.61 0.52
C VAL A 43 9.14 0.63 -0.77
N CYS A 44 8.52 1.06 -1.88
CA CYS A 44 9.16 1.20 -3.18
C CYS A 44 9.36 2.70 -3.48
N HIS A 45 10.61 3.09 -3.75
CA HIS A 45 11.01 4.48 -3.98
C HIS A 45 11.24 4.77 -5.47
N ASN A 46 10.60 4.01 -6.36
CA ASN A 46 10.74 4.23 -7.80
C ASN A 46 10.05 5.54 -8.19
N GLY A 47 10.82 6.49 -8.73
CA GLY A 47 10.32 7.81 -9.12
C GLY A 47 9.29 7.79 -10.26
N SER A 48 9.14 6.68 -10.99
CA SER A 48 8.08 6.50 -11.97
C SER A 48 6.72 6.13 -11.36
N TYR A 49 6.66 5.91 -10.04
CA TYR A 49 5.44 5.63 -9.29
C TYR A 49 5.19 6.71 -8.25
N GLY A 50 3.93 6.83 -7.80
CA GLY A 50 3.61 7.51 -6.57
C GLY A 50 3.94 6.63 -5.34
N PRO A 51 3.38 6.97 -4.16
CA PRO A 51 3.56 6.17 -2.96
C PRO A 51 3.21 4.70 -3.19
N THR A 52 4.19 3.83 -2.94
CA THR A 52 4.06 2.39 -3.20
C THR A 52 4.64 1.59 -2.03
N PHE A 53 3.86 0.65 -1.53
CA PHE A 53 4.19 -0.14 -0.35
C PHE A 53 4.10 -1.63 -0.66
N GLY A 54 5.09 -2.38 -0.16
CA GLY A 54 5.14 -3.83 -0.27
C GLY A 54 5.83 -4.32 -1.55
N GLY A 55 6.53 -5.44 -1.45
CA GLY A 55 7.09 -6.13 -2.61
C GLY A 55 5.99 -6.67 -3.52
N ALA A 56 6.24 -6.65 -4.84
CA ALA A 56 5.21 -6.84 -5.86
C ALA A 56 4.04 -5.82 -5.81
N HIS A 57 4.19 -4.78 -4.98
CA HIS A 57 3.26 -3.68 -4.74
C HIS A 57 1.91 -4.11 -4.16
N ASP A 58 1.90 -4.37 -2.85
CA ASP A 58 0.67 -4.57 -2.08
C ASP A 58 -0.29 -3.38 -2.26
N ILE A 59 0.23 -2.14 -2.24
CA ILE A 59 -0.50 -0.93 -2.65
C ILE A 59 0.41 -0.09 -3.55
N CYS A 60 -0.09 0.30 -4.72
CA CYS A 60 0.55 1.23 -5.64
C CYS A 60 -0.40 2.40 -5.94
N ILE A 61 0.03 3.61 -5.65
CA ILE A 61 -0.63 4.83 -6.11
C ILE A 61 0.10 5.31 -7.36
N SER A 62 -0.62 5.38 -8.48
CA SER A 62 -0.07 5.82 -9.76
C SER A 62 0.14 7.33 -9.80
N ASP A 63 0.88 7.79 -10.81
CA ASP A 63 0.83 9.19 -11.20
C ASP A 63 -0.59 9.60 -11.59
N MET A 64 -0.94 10.86 -11.32
CA MET A 64 -2.26 11.42 -11.64
C MET A 64 -3.43 10.54 -11.16
N ALA A 65 -3.30 9.95 -9.96
CA ALA A 65 -4.22 8.93 -9.45
C ALA A 65 -5.68 9.39 -9.31
N ASN A 66 -5.94 10.70 -9.35
CA ASN A 66 -7.28 11.30 -9.33
C ASN A 66 -7.92 11.44 -10.71
N SER A 67 -7.17 11.26 -11.80
CA SER A 67 -7.68 11.38 -13.18
C SER A 67 -7.58 10.08 -13.98
N ASN A 68 -7.01 9.02 -13.40
CA ASN A 68 -6.95 7.70 -14.02
C ASN A 68 -7.19 6.57 -13.02
N SER A 69 -7.35 5.34 -13.51
CA SER A 69 -7.58 4.14 -12.69
C SER A 69 -6.37 3.19 -12.72
N LYS A 70 -5.15 3.73 -12.77
CA LYS A 70 -3.91 2.94 -12.83
C LYS A 70 -3.33 2.61 -11.45
N SER A 71 -3.90 3.17 -10.37
CA SER A 71 -3.57 2.73 -9.01
C SER A 71 -4.12 1.33 -8.78
N TYR A 72 -3.44 0.53 -7.97
CA TYR A 72 -3.87 -0.84 -7.71
C TYR A 72 -3.44 -1.38 -6.37
N THR A 73 -4.10 -2.46 -5.95
CA THR A 73 -3.86 -3.14 -4.67
C THR A 73 -3.90 -4.67 -4.82
N LYS A 74 -2.92 -5.32 -4.20
CA LYS A 74 -2.76 -6.79 -4.11
C LYS A 74 -2.22 -7.17 -2.73
N ILE A 75 -2.98 -6.89 -1.68
CA ILE A 75 -2.53 -7.10 -0.29
C ILE A 75 -2.23 -8.57 -0.03
N GLY A 76 -1.09 -8.86 0.58
CA GLY A 76 -0.79 -10.21 1.05
C GLY A 76 0.62 -10.68 0.77
N TRP A 77 1.36 -10.00 -0.10
CA TRP A 77 2.75 -10.36 -0.38
C TRP A 77 3.65 -9.84 0.75
N ALA A 78 3.83 -8.54 0.91
CA ALA A 78 4.66 -7.98 1.98
C ALA A 78 3.89 -7.75 3.26
N TYR A 79 2.68 -7.23 3.18
CA TYR A 79 1.80 -6.98 4.31
C TYR A 79 0.80 -8.12 4.45
N GLU A 80 0.35 -8.38 5.67
CA GLU A 80 -0.64 -9.41 5.97
C GLU A 80 -2.01 -9.02 5.41
N CYS A 81 -2.61 -9.87 4.58
CA CYS A 81 -4.02 -9.75 4.22
C CYS A 81 -4.87 -10.29 5.37
N PRO A 82 -5.96 -9.59 5.79
CA PRO A 82 -6.83 -10.09 6.84
C PRO A 82 -7.45 -11.45 6.49
N ASN A 83 -7.62 -12.30 7.50
CA ASN A 83 -8.13 -13.66 7.31
C ASN A 83 -9.48 -13.66 6.60
N GLY A 84 -9.63 -14.56 5.62
CA GLY A 84 -10.85 -14.70 4.83
C GLY A 84 -11.07 -13.60 3.78
N GLN A 85 -10.11 -12.69 3.58
CA GLN A 85 -10.19 -11.63 2.59
C GLN A 85 -9.44 -11.97 1.30
N ALA A 86 -10.01 -11.58 0.17
CA ALA A 86 -9.37 -11.70 -1.13
C ALA A 86 -8.43 -10.52 -1.37
N SER A 87 -7.15 -10.83 -1.62
CA SER A 87 -6.05 -9.88 -1.83
C SER A 87 -6.38 -8.68 -2.72
N VAL A 88 -7.08 -8.92 -3.83
CA VAL A 88 -7.37 -7.94 -4.88
C VAL A 88 -8.64 -7.12 -4.67
N THR A 89 -9.63 -7.63 -3.95
CA THR A 89 -10.93 -6.94 -3.78
C THR A 89 -11.13 -6.39 -2.37
N PHE A 90 -10.30 -6.80 -1.41
CA PHE A 90 -10.43 -6.45 0.00
C PHE A 90 -10.58 -4.94 0.28
N LEU A 91 -9.71 -4.13 -0.32
CA LEU A 91 -9.68 -2.68 -0.07
C LEU A 91 -10.75 -1.93 -0.87
N THR A 92 -10.76 -2.15 -2.19
CA THR A 92 -11.41 -1.28 -3.18
C THR A 92 -12.51 -1.97 -3.98
N GLY A 93 -12.71 -3.28 -3.80
CA GLY A 93 -13.66 -4.09 -4.58
C GLY A 93 -13.13 -4.58 -5.92
N SER A 94 -12.00 -4.05 -6.37
CA SER A 94 -11.29 -4.42 -7.60
C SER A 94 -9.79 -4.17 -7.44
N GLU A 95 -8.97 -4.86 -8.24
CA GLU A 95 -7.51 -4.67 -8.23
C GLU A 95 -7.13 -3.20 -8.52
N SER A 96 -7.69 -2.63 -9.58
CA SER A 96 -7.44 -1.25 -9.99
C SER A 96 -8.47 -0.28 -9.41
N PHE A 97 -8.05 0.94 -9.12
CA PHE A 97 -8.90 2.00 -8.61
C PHE A 97 -8.40 3.39 -9.00
N GLN A 98 -9.28 4.38 -8.90
CA GLN A 98 -8.96 5.80 -8.98
C GLN A 98 -8.95 6.37 -7.56
N ALA A 99 -7.87 7.05 -7.17
CA ALA A 99 -7.77 7.70 -5.86
C ALA A 99 -8.30 9.12 -5.97
N SER A 100 -9.43 9.43 -5.32
CA SER A 100 -9.99 10.79 -5.37
C SER A 100 -9.07 11.83 -4.73
N GLU A 101 -8.38 11.46 -3.66
CA GLU A 101 -7.51 12.32 -2.86
C GLU A 101 -6.34 11.52 -2.28
N LEU A 102 -5.23 12.20 -2.04
CA LEU A 102 -4.05 11.66 -1.36
C LEU A 102 -3.53 12.71 -0.37
N GLU A 103 -3.55 12.37 0.91
CA GLU A 103 -3.01 13.20 1.99
C GLU A 103 -1.76 12.56 2.59
N VAL A 104 -0.75 13.38 2.91
CA VAL A 104 0.49 12.94 3.55
C VAL A 104 0.72 13.74 4.81
N PHE A 105 0.84 13.04 5.94
CA PHE A 105 1.06 13.63 7.26
C PHE A 105 2.45 13.26 7.78
N SER A 106 3.13 14.21 8.41
CA SER A 106 4.39 13.99 9.12
C SER A 106 4.31 14.53 10.54
N ILE A 107 5.11 13.95 11.42
CA ILE A 107 5.33 14.45 12.78
C ILE A 107 6.78 14.92 12.81
N GLN A 108 7.00 16.17 13.21
CA GLN A 108 8.33 16.74 13.45
C GLN A 108 8.77 16.55 14.90
#